data_AF-A0A0T6LXR1-F1
#
_entry.id   AF-A0A0T6LXR1-F1
#
_cell.length_a   1.000
_cell.length_b   1.000
_cell.length_c   1.000
_cell.angle_alpha   90.00
_cell.angle_beta   90.00
_cell.angle_gamma   90.00
#
_symmetry.space_group_name_H-M   'P 1'
#
loop_
_entity.id
_entity.type
_entity.pdbx_description
1 polymer ?
#
loop_
_entity_poly.entity_id
_entity_poly.type
_entity_poly.pdbx_seq_one_letter_code
_entity_poly.pdbx_strand_id
1 'polypeptide(L)'
;MGEHSALAALRGAIRAALPMPWSVPVGQVPDGGVDRRKPSRARSREQERERERMVRAEWEALRQRLAPVAAEYVARAGELLTDPHLGFTPDVDQGAVQRDYLSAVEAYQAAGKLLDEAEDLPDLVAAVVLADRAAERFAAARARYLGQRPPSTRPHCFYNPLHGHATDPPRPPKGRRGRRLVAREAAAARRPACERCRLALLAGQRPDVLPALTTVRDERGRPVTVLVPYYALPRHTSIWAGTACGSYDEDAPARVMRGEHRRRTP
;
A
#
# COMPACT_ATOMS: atom_id res chain seq x y z
N MET A 1 4.01 -29.36 16.40
CA MET A 1 4.33 -29.13 14.96
C MET A 1 3.11 -28.63 14.14
N GLY A 2 2.09 -27.99 14.75
CA GLY A 2 0.84 -27.64 14.05
C GLY A 2 0.60 -26.15 13.74
N GLU A 3 1.27 -25.21 14.40
CA GLU A 3 0.88 -23.78 14.38
C GLU A 3 1.54 -22.96 13.25
N HIS A 4 2.73 -23.36 12.79
CA HIS A 4 3.36 -22.77 11.61
C HIS A 4 2.58 -23.04 10.31
N SER A 5 1.71 -24.06 10.32
CA SER A 5 0.90 -24.47 9.17
C SER A 5 -0.30 -23.56 8.93
N ALA A 6 -0.90 -22.97 9.98
CA ALA A 6 -2.08 -22.12 9.87
C ALA A 6 -1.72 -20.74 9.26
N LEU A 7 -0.66 -20.09 9.74
CA LEU A 7 -0.14 -18.83 9.18
C LEU A 7 0.41 -18.98 7.76
N ALA A 8 1.00 -20.14 7.42
CA ALA A 8 1.47 -20.45 6.07
C ALA A 8 0.31 -20.76 5.10
N ALA A 9 -0.73 -21.47 5.56
CA ALA A 9 -1.95 -21.71 4.79
C ALA A 9 -2.77 -20.43 4.57
N LEU A 10 -2.83 -19.53 5.56
CA LEU A 10 -3.46 -18.20 5.48
C LEU A 10 -2.76 -17.27 4.49
N ARG A 11 -1.41 -17.30 4.43
CA ARG A 11 -0.63 -16.60 3.39
C ARG A 11 -0.83 -17.20 2.00
N GLY A 12 -1.12 -18.50 1.91
CA GLY A 12 -1.42 -19.21 0.66
C GLY A 12 -2.78 -18.84 0.07
N ALA A 13 -3.82 -18.71 0.91
CA ALA A 13 -5.17 -18.34 0.47
C ALA A 13 -5.24 -16.90 -0.07
N ILE A 14 -4.52 -15.95 0.55
CA ILE A 14 -4.42 -14.55 0.09
C ILE A 14 -3.73 -14.45 -1.28
N ARG A 15 -2.81 -15.38 -1.58
CA ARG A 15 -2.11 -15.45 -2.89
C ARG A 15 -3.01 -15.96 -4.02
N ALA A 16 -4.11 -16.65 -3.69
CA ALA A 16 -5.04 -17.25 -4.66
C ALA A 16 -6.25 -16.35 -5.00
N ALA A 17 -6.57 -15.36 -4.16
CA ALA A 17 -7.71 -14.45 -4.37
C ALA A 17 -7.42 -13.27 -5.32
N LEU A 18 -6.20 -13.14 -5.85
CA LEU A 18 -5.83 -12.10 -6.82
C LEU A 18 -5.32 -12.70 -8.14
N PRO A 19 -6.19 -13.22 -9.01
CA PRO A 19 -5.80 -13.46 -10.39
C PRO A 19 -5.88 -12.14 -11.16
N MET A 20 -4.72 -11.64 -11.60
CA MET A 20 -4.42 -11.13 -12.95
C MET A 20 -3.39 -9.96 -12.95
N PRO A 21 -2.60 -9.83 -14.03
CA PRO A 21 -1.76 -8.66 -14.28
C PRO A 21 -2.61 -7.48 -14.76
N TRP A 22 -2.61 -6.40 -13.97
CA TRP A 22 -3.08 -5.06 -14.31
C TRP A 22 -2.17 -4.45 -15.41
N SER A 23 -2.29 -4.98 -16.62
CA SER A 23 -1.63 -4.41 -17.80
C SER A 23 -2.60 -3.42 -18.44
N VAL A 24 -2.35 -2.13 -18.27
CA VAL A 24 -2.97 -1.10 -19.12
C VAL A 24 -2.33 -1.23 -20.51
N PRO A 25 -3.07 -1.54 -21.58
CA PRO A 25 -2.49 -1.58 -22.91
C PRO A 25 -2.12 -0.16 -23.34
N VAL A 26 -0.84 0.07 -23.60
CA VAL A 26 -0.40 1.23 -24.39
C VAL A 26 -0.64 0.85 -25.84
N GLY A 27 -1.72 1.36 -26.43
CA GLY A 27 -2.01 1.16 -27.85
C GLY A 27 -0.88 1.70 -28.72
N GLN A 28 -0.38 0.86 -29.63
CA GLN A 28 0.43 1.31 -30.76
C GLN A 28 -0.45 2.18 -31.66
N VAL A 29 0.01 3.40 -31.93
CA VAL A 29 -0.64 4.34 -32.86
C VAL A 29 -0.26 3.93 -34.29
N PRO A 30 -1.22 3.56 -35.15
CA PRO A 30 -0.93 3.40 -36.57
C PRO A 30 -0.73 4.77 -37.22
N ASP A 31 0.33 4.86 -38.02
CA ASP A 31 0.65 6.02 -38.85
C ASP A 31 -0.33 6.07 -40.03
N GLY A 32 -1.43 6.79 -39.84
CA GLY A 32 -2.45 7.03 -40.85
C GLY A 32 -2.75 8.52 -40.90
N GLY A 33 -2.40 9.17 -42.00
CA GLY A 33 -2.70 10.58 -42.24
C GLY A 33 -4.21 10.84 -42.17
N VAL A 34 -4.64 11.58 -41.15
CA VAL A 34 -6.02 12.04 -41.01
C VAL A 34 -6.05 13.57 -41.08
N ASP A 35 -6.88 14.04 -42.01
CA ASP A 35 -7.29 15.43 -42.21
C ASP A 35 -7.66 16.12 -40.88
N ARG A 36 -6.85 17.11 -40.48
CA ARG A 36 -6.94 17.78 -39.18
C ARG A 36 -8.02 18.87 -39.16
N ARG A 37 -9.29 18.51 -39.26
CA ARG A 37 -10.36 19.39 -38.78
C ARG A 37 -10.33 19.44 -37.25
N LYS A 38 -9.97 20.60 -36.68
CA LYS A 38 -9.99 20.82 -35.22
C LYS A 38 -11.40 20.51 -34.68
N PRO A 39 -11.55 19.62 -33.68
CA PRO A 39 -12.85 19.34 -33.10
C PRO A 39 -13.45 20.62 -32.50
N SER A 40 -14.77 20.77 -32.59
CA SER A 40 -15.47 21.90 -31.98
C SER A 40 -15.23 21.92 -30.47
N ARG A 41 -15.23 23.12 -29.86
CA ARG A 41 -15.06 23.29 -28.41
C ARG A 41 -16.08 22.50 -27.60
N ALA A 42 -17.29 22.29 -28.13
CA ALA A 42 -18.34 21.47 -27.52
C ALA A 42 -17.94 19.99 -27.46
N ARG A 43 -17.50 19.41 -28.58
CA ARG A 43 -17.07 18.00 -28.65
C ARG A 43 -15.86 17.72 -27.76
N SER A 44 -14.92 18.66 -27.66
CA SER A 44 -13.76 18.53 -26.77
C SER A 44 -14.14 18.53 -25.29
N ARG A 45 -15.14 19.32 -24.88
CA ARG A 45 -15.63 19.35 -23.48
C ARG A 45 -16.41 18.10 -23.12
N GLU A 46 -17.17 17.55 -24.06
CA GLU A 46 -17.89 16.29 -23.89
C GLU A 46 -16.92 15.12 -23.68
N GLN A 47 -15.90 15.00 -24.54
CA GLN A 47 -14.84 13.99 -24.40
C GLN A 47 -14.09 14.10 -23.07
N GLU A 48 -13.82 15.32 -22.60
CA GLU A 48 -13.16 15.57 -21.31
C GLU A 48 -14.03 15.13 -20.13
N ARG A 49 -15.33 15.46 -20.15
CA ARG A 49 -16.29 14.98 -19.15
C ARG A 49 -16.43 13.47 -19.18
N GLU A 50 -16.43 12.87 -20.38
CA GLU A 50 -16.50 11.42 -20.54
C GLU A 50 -15.27 10.73 -19.95
N ARG A 51 -14.06 11.24 -20.22
CA ARG A 51 -12.82 10.75 -19.62
C ARG A 51 -12.83 10.88 -18.11
N GLU A 52 -13.26 12.02 -17.57
CA GLU A 52 -13.38 12.20 -16.12
C GLU A 52 -14.38 11.21 -15.50
N ARG A 53 -15.53 10.99 -16.15
CA ARG A 53 -16.50 9.97 -15.72
C ARG A 53 -15.87 8.58 -15.72
N MET A 54 -15.12 8.20 -16.75
CA MET A 54 -14.43 6.91 -16.82
C MET A 54 -13.41 6.75 -15.69
N VAL A 55 -12.56 7.76 -15.46
CA VAL A 55 -11.56 7.75 -14.38
C VAL A 55 -12.22 7.59 -13.01
N ARG A 56 -13.31 8.32 -12.75
CA ARG A 56 -14.05 8.21 -11.49
C ARG A 56 -14.73 6.84 -11.34
N ALA A 57 -15.28 6.29 -12.43
CA ALA A 57 -15.89 4.97 -12.42
C ALA A 57 -14.85 3.85 -12.17
N GLU A 58 -13.67 3.96 -12.78
CA GLU A 58 -12.54 3.04 -12.53
C GLU A 58 -12.10 3.10 -11.07
N TRP A 59 -11.90 4.32 -10.56
CA TRP A 59 -11.54 4.54 -9.16
C TRP A 59 -12.59 3.98 -8.18
N GLU A 60 -13.87 4.23 -8.44
CA GLU A 60 -14.97 3.73 -7.60
C GLU A 60 -15.03 2.20 -7.62
N ALA A 61 -14.85 1.58 -8.79
CA ALA A 61 -14.80 0.11 -8.90
C ALA A 61 -13.61 -0.48 -8.11
N LEU A 62 -12.46 0.17 -8.12
CA LEU A 62 -11.32 -0.22 -7.29
C LEU A 62 -11.62 -0.07 -5.80
N ARG A 63 -12.25 1.04 -5.42
CA ARG A 63 -12.63 1.33 -4.03
C ARG A 63 -13.62 0.30 -3.50
N GLN A 64 -14.66 -0.03 -4.28
CA GLN A 64 -15.66 -1.05 -3.92
C GLN A 64 -15.07 -2.44 -3.72
N ARG A 65 -14.01 -2.78 -4.46
CA ARG A 65 -13.28 -4.06 -4.28
C ARG A 65 -12.37 -4.03 -3.06
N LEU A 66 -11.75 -2.87 -2.78
CA LEU A 66 -10.76 -2.74 -1.72
C LEU A 66 -11.38 -2.55 -0.33
N ALA A 67 -12.51 -1.85 -0.23
CA ALA A 67 -13.20 -1.60 1.04
C ALA A 67 -13.50 -2.88 1.85
N PRO A 68 -14.08 -3.96 1.30
CA PRO A 68 -14.31 -5.18 2.06
C PRO A 68 -13.01 -5.87 2.48
N VAL A 69 -11.95 -5.81 1.66
CA VAL A 69 -10.63 -6.33 2.03
C VAL A 69 -10.06 -5.57 3.22
N ALA A 70 -10.14 -4.24 3.22
CA ALA A 70 -9.72 -3.43 4.36
C ALA A 70 -10.53 -3.76 5.62
N ALA A 71 -11.84 -3.92 5.50
CA ALA A 71 -12.71 -4.31 6.61
C ALA A 71 -12.33 -5.69 7.20
N GLU A 72 -12.03 -6.68 6.36
CA GLU A 72 -11.61 -8.01 6.79
C GLU A 72 -10.29 -7.95 7.59
N TYR A 73 -9.30 -7.18 7.12
CA TYR A 73 -8.02 -7.03 7.83
C TYR A 73 -8.21 -6.36 9.19
N VAL A 74 -9.02 -5.30 9.26
CA VAL A 74 -9.32 -4.60 10.52
C VAL A 74 -10.06 -5.52 11.48
N ALA A 75 -11.10 -6.23 11.02
CA ALA A 75 -11.86 -7.18 11.84
C ALA A 75 -10.95 -8.26 12.42
N ARG A 76 -10.09 -8.86 11.59
CA ARG A 76 -9.15 -9.89 12.03
C ARG A 76 -8.13 -9.37 13.05
N ALA A 77 -7.64 -8.14 12.88
CA ALA A 77 -6.77 -7.51 13.89
C ALA A 77 -7.52 -7.30 15.22
N GLY A 78 -8.79 -6.91 15.17
CA GLY A 78 -9.65 -6.78 16.34
C GLY A 78 -9.90 -8.11 17.07
N GLU A 79 -10.15 -9.19 16.33
CA GLU A 79 -10.28 -10.54 16.89
C GLU A 79 -8.99 -10.97 17.60
N LEU A 80 -7.82 -10.74 16.99
CA LEU A 80 -6.53 -11.04 17.62
C LEU A 80 -6.29 -10.28 18.92
N LEU A 81 -6.70 -9.01 18.98
CA LEU A 81 -6.51 -8.17 20.17
C LEU A 81 -7.50 -8.49 21.30
N THR A 82 -8.65 -9.06 20.98
CA THR A 82 -9.71 -9.38 21.96
C THR A 82 -9.73 -10.84 22.39
N ASP A 83 -8.89 -11.71 21.79
CA ASP A 83 -8.85 -13.14 22.10
C ASP A 83 -8.37 -13.40 23.56
N PRO A 84 -9.26 -13.87 24.45
CA PRO A 84 -8.94 -14.12 25.85
C PRO A 84 -7.98 -15.31 26.04
N HIS A 85 -7.89 -16.22 25.06
CA HIS A 85 -6.97 -17.36 25.12
C HIS A 85 -5.50 -16.95 24.92
N LEU A 86 -5.25 -15.72 24.49
CA LEU A 86 -3.90 -15.19 24.35
C LEU A 86 -3.32 -14.71 25.69
N GLY A 87 -4.11 -14.73 26.78
CA GLY A 87 -3.65 -14.88 28.16
C GLY A 87 -2.72 -13.79 28.68
N PHE A 88 -2.71 -12.61 28.06
CA PHE A 88 -1.81 -11.52 28.42
C PHE A 88 -2.46 -10.62 29.48
N THR A 89 -1.98 -10.67 30.72
CA THR A 89 -2.27 -9.68 31.75
C THR A 89 -1.07 -8.73 31.88
N PRO A 90 -1.21 -7.42 31.65
CA PRO A 90 -0.06 -6.48 31.61
C PRO A 90 0.65 -6.19 32.95
N ASP A 91 0.48 -7.01 33.98
CA ASP A 91 0.88 -6.68 35.36
C ASP A 91 2.32 -7.10 35.72
N VAL A 92 3.16 -7.32 34.70
CA VAL A 92 4.55 -7.75 34.88
C VAL A 92 5.46 -6.62 34.45
N ASP A 93 6.52 -6.35 35.22
CA ASP A 93 7.58 -5.36 34.94
C ASP A 93 8.27 -5.64 33.58
N GLN A 94 7.59 -5.25 32.51
CA GLN A 94 7.84 -5.67 31.14
C GLN A 94 7.61 -4.48 30.19
N GLY A 95 8.31 -3.37 30.42
CA GLY A 95 8.16 -2.17 29.59
C GLY A 95 8.26 -2.41 28.07
N ALA A 96 9.02 -3.43 27.62
CA ALA A 96 9.07 -3.80 26.20
C ALA A 96 7.79 -4.48 25.68
N VAL A 97 7.17 -5.34 26.51
CA VAL A 97 5.93 -6.02 26.16
C VAL A 97 4.78 -5.02 26.14
N GLN A 98 4.70 -4.17 27.17
CA GLN A 98 3.70 -3.11 27.24
C GLN A 98 3.81 -2.16 26.04
N ARG A 99 5.02 -1.76 25.64
CA ARG A 99 5.23 -0.92 24.44
C ARG A 99 4.73 -1.60 23.17
N ASP A 100 5.11 -2.85 22.93
CA ASP A 100 4.67 -3.56 21.72
C ASP A 100 3.14 -3.75 21.71
N TYR A 101 2.51 -4.03 22.85
CA TYR A 101 1.05 -4.12 22.97
C TYR A 101 0.34 -2.78 22.71
N LEU A 102 0.81 -1.69 23.34
CA LEU A 102 0.24 -0.36 23.10
C LEU A 102 0.38 0.05 21.63
N SER A 103 1.54 -0.19 21.00
CA SER A 103 1.72 0.05 19.58
C SER A 103 0.79 -0.79 18.70
N ALA A 104 0.43 -2.01 19.13
CA ALA A 104 -0.57 -2.83 18.44
C ALA A 104 -1.97 -2.19 18.49
N VAL A 105 -2.38 -1.75 19.68
CA VAL A 105 -3.67 -1.07 19.90
C VAL A 105 -3.74 0.24 19.13
N GLU A 106 -2.70 1.07 19.16
CA GLU A 106 -2.63 2.32 18.40
C GLU A 106 -2.76 2.08 16.89
N ALA A 107 -2.05 1.08 16.35
CA ALA A 107 -2.13 0.72 14.95
C ALA A 107 -3.53 0.21 14.56
N TYR A 108 -4.17 -0.59 15.41
CA TYR A 108 -5.55 -1.06 15.19
C TYR A 108 -6.56 0.08 15.21
N GLN A 109 -6.47 0.99 16.18
CA GLN A 109 -7.35 2.16 16.26
C GLN A 109 -7.20 3.06 15.03
N ALA A 110 -5.96 3.31 14.59
CA ALA A 110 -5.70 4.06 13.38
C ALA A 110 -6.23 3.35 12.12
N ALA A 111 -6.11 2.02 12.05
CA ALA A 111 -6.64 1.23 10.94
C ALA A 111 -8.18 1.34 10.85
N GLY A 112 -8.88 1.22 11.99
CA GLY A 112 -10.33 1.41 12.06
C GLY A 112 -10.75 2.83 11.64
N LYS A 113 -10.05 3.85 12.14
CA LYS A 113 -10.30 5.24 11.74
C LYS A 113 -10.15 5.45 10.23
N LEU A 114 -9.12 4.87 9.60
CA LEU A 114 -8.94 4.97 8.15
C LEU A 114 -10.03 4.22 7.38
N LEU A 115 -10.48 3.07 7.87
CA LEU A 115 -11.58 2.35 7.24
C LEU A 115 -12.86 3.20 7.20
N ASP A 116 -13.15 3.90 8.30
CA ASP A 116 -14.33 4.76 8.44
C ASP A 116 -14.20 6.07 7.65
N GLU A 117 -13.01 6.67 7.61
CA GLU A 117 -12.77 8.01 7.06
C GLU A 117 -12.13 8.00 5.65
N ALA A 118 -11.86 6.84 5.04
CA ALA A 118 -11.11 6.75 3.79
C ALA A 118 -11.70 7.62 2.68
N GLU A 119 -10.90 8.52 2.10
CA GLU A 119 -11.30 9.37 0.98
C GLU A 119 -10.74 8.83 -0.34
N ASP A 120 -9.65 8.07 -0.31
CA ASP A 120 -8.97 7.52 -1.49
C ASP A 120 -8.45 6.08 -1.27
N LEU A 121 -8.03 5.41 -2.35
CA LEU A 121 -7.48 4.05 -2.33
C LEU A 121 -6.27 3.91 -1.39
N PRO A 122 -5.31 4.86 -1.32
CA PRO A 122 -4.21 4.78 -0.38
C PRO A 122 -4.61 4.83 1.09
N ASP A 123 -5.77 5.41 1.43
CA ASP A 123 -6.29 5.38 2.81
C ASP A 123 -6.75 3.97 3.18
N LEU A 124 -7.50 3.31 2.28
CA LEU A 124 -7.94 1.93 2.48
C LEU A 124 -6.74 0.95 2.53
N VAL A 125 -5.73 1.16 1.68
CA VAL A 125 -4.49 0.35 1.76
C VAL A 125 -3.72 0.64 3.05
N ALA A 126 -3.72 1.89 3.52
CA ALA A 126 -3.11 2.22 4.81
C ALA A 126 -3.87 1.57 5.98
N ALA A 127 -5.19 1.44 5.91
CA ALA A 127 -5.97 0.67 6.88
C ALA A 127 -5.51 -0.80 6.93
N VAL A 128 -5.35 -1.45 5.77
CA VAL A 128 -4.81 -2.82 5.67
C VAL A 128 -3.41 -2.92 6.29
N VAL A 129 -2.49 -2.02 5.92
CA VAL A 129 -1.10 -2.03 6.40
C VAL A 129 -1.03 -1.80 7.92
N LEU A 130 -1.86 -0.91 8.46
CA LEU A 130 -1.88 -0.64 9.91
C LEU A 130 -2.55 -1.77 10.69
N ALA A 131 -3.55 -2.46 10.13
CA ALA A 131 -4.12 -3.66 10.71
C ALA A 131 -3.08 -4.81 10.74
N ASP A 132 -2.33 -5.01 9.66
CA ASP A 132 -1.22 -5.99 9.64
C ASP A 132 -0.14 -5.63 10.68
N ARG A 133 0.20 -4.34 10.80
CA ARG A 133 1.13 -3.87 11.84
C ARG A 133 0.61 -4.15 13.24
N ALA A 134 -0.68 -3.97 13.49
CA ALA A 134 -1.29 -4.29 14.78
C ALA A 134 -1.07 -5.77 15.13
N ALA A 135 -1.32 -6.66 14.16
CA ALA A 135 -1.07 -8.10 14.33
C ALA A 135 0.42 -8.41 14.56
N GLU A 136 1.35 -7.78 13.83
CA GLU A 136 2.79 -7.96 14.02
C GLU A 136 3.26 -7.50 15.41
N ARG A 137 2.79 -6.35 15.86
CA ARG A 137 3.14 -5.77 17.17
C ARG A 137 2.56 -6.60 18.31
N PHE A 138 1.34 -7.09 18.16
CA PHE A 138 0.75 -8.02 19.11
C PHE A 138 1.55 -9.33 19.18
N ALA A 139 1.95 -9.90 18.03
CA ALA A 139 2.80 -11.09 18.00
C ALA A 139 4.17 -10.86 18.66
N ALA A 140 4.76 -9.68 18.50
CA ALA A 140 6.00 -9.30 19.18
C ALA A 140 5.83 -9.19 20.70
N ALA A 141 4.74 -8.56 21.16
CA ALA A 141 4.40 -8.49 22.59
C ALA A 141 4.25 -9.90 23.17
N ARG A 142 3.46 -10.77 22.53
CA ARG A 142 3.26 -12.16 22.96
C ARG A 142 4.55 -12.95 22.99
N ALA A 143 5.38 -12.87 21.95
CA ALA A 143 6.66 -13.57 21.92
C ALA A 143 7.54 -13.16 23.11
N ARG A 144 7.65 -11.85 23.39
CA ARG A 144 8.42 -11.35 24.53
C ARG A 144 7.83 -11.77 25.87
N TYR A 145 6.51 -11.75 26.03
CA TYR A 145 5.83 -12.22 27.23
C TYR A 145 6.18 -13.67 27.55
N LEU A 146 6.29 -14.51 26.52
CA LEU A 146 6.69 -15.92 26.61
C LEU A 146 8.22 -16.12 26.70
N GLY A 147 9.02 -15.05 26.83
CA GLY A 147 10.49 -15.12 26.86
C GLY A 147 11.13 -15.51 25.52
N GLN A 148 10.39 -15.40 24.41
CA GLN A 148 10.84 -15.75 23.07
C GLN A 148 11.35 -14.52 22.31
N ARG A 149 12.16 -14.78 21.27
CA ARG A 149 12.60 -13.73 20.34
C ARG A 149 11.42 -13.27 19.48
N PRO A 150 11.12 -11.96 19.42
CA PRO A 150 10.04 -11.47 18.57
C PRO A 150 10.35 -11.70 17.08
N PRO A 151 9.31 -11.89 16.25
CA PRO A 151 9.48 -12.01 14.81
C PRO A 151 10.08 -10.72 14.22
N SER A 152 10.82 -10.84 13.11
CA SER A 152 11.32 -9.67 12.38
C SER A 152 10.16 -8.95 11.69
N THR A 153 9.97 -7.67 11.97
CA THR A 153 9.08 -6.81 11.18
C THR A 153 9.70 -6.56 9.81
N ARG A 154 8.86 -6.59 8.76
CA ARG A 154 9.32 -6.31 7.39
C ARG A 154 8.38 -5.31 6.75
N PRO A 155 8.91 -4.27 6.09
CA PRO A 155 8.05 -3.34 5.39
C PRO A 155 7.35 -4.02 4.21
N HIS A 156 6.17 -3.54 3.87
CA HIS A 156 5.41 -3.91 2.68
C HIS A 156 6.10 -3.44 1.40
N CYS A 157 5.69 -4.03 0.27
CA CYS A 157 6.08 -3.60 -1.05
C CYS A 157 5.80 -2.11 -1.24
N PHE A 158 6.84 -1.35 -1.63
CA PHE A 158 6.69 0.08 -1.84
C PHE A 158 5.72 0.43 -2.98
N TYR A 159 5.66 -0.37 -4.05
CA TYR A 159 4.84 -0.01 -5.22
C TYR A 159 3.34 -0.25 -4.99
N ASN A 160 3.01 -1.35 -4.32
CA ASN A 160 1.65 -1.69 -3.93
C ASN A 160 1.69 -2.48 -2.61
N PRO A 161 1.43 -1.85 -1.46
CA PRO A 161 1.52 -2.51 -0.15
C PRO A 161 0.62 -3.74 0.03
N LEU A 162 -0.44 -3.87 -0.77
CA LEU A 162 -1.32 -5.06 -0.79
C LEU A 162 -0.61 -6.32 -1.28
N HIS A 163 0.59 -6.20 -1.85
CA HIS A 163 1.42 -7.35 -2.23
C HIS A 163 2.11 -8.02 -1.04
N GLY A 164 1.93 -7.50 0.17
CA GLY A 164 2.61 -7.95 1.38
C GLY A 164 4.06 -7.46 1.45
N HIS A 165 4.87 -8.16 2.24
CA HIS A 165 6.23 -7.72 2.57
C HIS A 165 7.18 -7.65 1.36
N ALA A 166 8.06 -6.66 1.41
CA ALA A 166 9.20 -6.59 0.53
C ALA A 166 10.15 -7.77 0.76
N THR A 167 10.79 -8.19 -0.33
CA THR A 167 11.89 -9.16 -0.28
C THR A 167 13.20 -8.44 -0.03
N ASP A 168 14.08 -9.08 0.74
CA ASP A 168 15.44 -8.57 0.90
C ASP A 168 16.12 -8.53 -0.48
N PRO A 169 16.81 -7.43 -0.82
CA PRO A 169 17.60 -7.43 -2.04
C PRO A 169 18.66 -8.54 -1.95
N PRO A 170 18.88 -9.31 -3.03
CA PRO A 170 19.92 -10.32 -3.06
C PRO A 170 21.25 -9.67 -2.69
N ARG A 171 21.93 -10.25 -1.70
CA ARG A 171 23.24 -9.76 -1.28
C ARG A 171 24.18 -9.82 -2.48
N PRO A 172 24.94 -8.74 -2.77
CA PRO A 172 25.93 -8.81 -3.84
C PRO A 172 26.92 -9.95 -3.52
N PRO A 173 27.34 -10.74 -4.53
CA PRO A 173 28.34 -11.79 -4.32
C PRO A 173 29.58 -11.20 -3.64
N LYS A 174 30.17 -11.94 -2.68
CA LYS A 174 31.44 -11.55 -2.05
C LYS A 174 32.48 -11.27 -3.16
N GLY A 175 33.11 -10.09 -3.12
CA GLY A 175 34.07 -9.64 -4.15
C GLY A 175 33.52 -8.66 -5.20
N ARG A 176 32.20 -8.40 -5.24
CA ARG A 176 31.60 -7.37 -6.11
C ARG A 176 31.14 -6.12 -5.36
N ARG A 177 31.83 -5.75 -4.27
CA ARG A 177 31.64 -4.43 -3.65
C ARG A 177 32.20 -3.38 -4.62
N GLY A 178 31.34 -2.60 -5.26
CA GLY A 178 31.73 -1.57 -6.24
C GLY A 178 31.30 -1.81 -7.69
N ARG A 179 30.57 -2.89 -8.01
CA ARG A 179 29.98 -3.05 -9.35
C ARG A 179 28.90 -1.99 -9.56
N ARG A 180 29.04 -1.18 -10.62
CA ARG A 180 27.99 -0.26 -11.08
C ARG A 180 26.75 -1.07 -11.49
N LEU A 181 25.63 -0.81 -10.84
CA LEU A 181 24.34 -1.41 -11.22
C LEU A 181 23.94 -0.89 -12.60
N VAL A 182 23.43 -1.76 -13.47
CA VAL A 182 22.77 -1.29 -14.69
C VAL A 182 21.45 -0.60 -14.34
N ALA A 183 20.91 0.23 -15.23
CA ALA A 183 19.73 1.05 -14.95
C ALA A 183 18.55 0.25 -14.36
N ARG A 184 18.29 -0.98 -14.85
CA ARG A 184 17.23 -1.86 -14.36
C ARG A 184 17.50 -2.41 -12.96
N GLU A 185 18.74 -2.81 -12.68
CA GLU A 185 19.16 -3.25 -11.35
C GLU A 185 19.11 -2.10 -10.35
N ALA A 186 19.52 -0.90 -10.76
CA ALA A 186 19.42 0.31 -9.95
C ALA A 186 17.95 0.66 -9.66
N ALA A 187 17.05 0.55 -10.63
CA ALA A 187 15.62 0.74 -10.43
C ALA A 187 15.03 -0.29 -9.45
N ALA A 188 15.35 -1.58 -9.61
CA ALA A 188 14.91 -2.67 -8.73
C ALA A 188 15.50 -2.61 -7.32
N ALA A 189 16.64 -1.93 -7.13
CA ALA A 189 17.26 -1.71 -5.83
C ALA A 189 16.83 -0.40 -5.15
N ARG A 190 16.18 0.52 -5.88
CA ARG A 190 15.85 1.87 -5.39
C ARG A 190 14.82 1.87 -4.26
N ARG A 191 13.87 0.94 -4.29
CA ARG A 191 12.77 0.82 -3.33
C ARG A 191 12.58 -0.64 -2.94
N PRO A 192 12.30 -0.96 -1.67
CA PRO A 192 11.96 -2.33 -1.30
C PRO A 192 10.66 -2.75 -1.96
N ALA A 193 10.65 -3.94 -2.56
CA ALA A 193 9.55 -4.44 -3.36
C ALA A 193 9.33 -5.93 -3.09
N CYS A 194 8.10 -6.38 -3.28
CA CYS A 194 7.83 -7.82 -3.35
C CYS A 194 8.57 -8.42 -4.57
N GLU A 195 8.72 -9.74 -4.57
CA GLU A 195 9.42 -10.45 -5.65
C GLU A 195 8.84 -10.12 -7.04
N ARG A 196 7.52 -10.07 -7.17
CA ARG A 196 6.84 -9.78 -8.44
C ARG A 196 7.19 -8.40 -8.99
N CYS A 197 7.09 -7.36 -8.16
CA CYS A 197 7.43 -5.99 -8.59
C CYS A 197 8.93 -5.84 -8.87
N ARG A 198 9.78 -6.54 -8.12
CA ARG A 198 11.22 -6.58 -8.37
C ARG A 198 11.53 -7.20 -9.73
N LEU A 199 10.92 -8.34 -10.06
CA LEU A 199 11.10 -9.01 -11.35
C LEU A 199 10.59 -8.15 -12.52
N ALA A 200 9.47 -7.46 -12.37
CA ALA A 200 8.97 -6.52 -13.38
C ALA A 200 10.00 -5.43 -13.69
N LEU A 201 10.59 -4.81 -12.66
CA LEU A 201 11.63 -3.78 -12.83
C LEU A 201 12.89 -4.32 -13.52
N LEU A 202 13.34 -5.52 -13.14
CA LEU A 202 14.48 -6.18 -13.77
C LEU A 202 14.22 -6.51 -15.25
N ALA A 203 12.96 -6.83 -15.60
CA ALA A 203 12.51 -7.01 -16.98
C ALA A 203 12.33 -5.68 -17.75
N GLY A 204 12.46 -4.52 -17.08
CA GLY A 204 12.19 -3.21 -17.68
C GLY A 204 10.68 -2.91 -17.85
N GLN A 205 9.83 -3.64 -17.15
CA GLN A 205 8.38 -3.45 -17.11
C GLN A 205 7.98 -2.53 -15.95
N ARG A 206 6.75 -1.99 -16.03
CA ARG A 206 6.17 -1.21 -14.93
C ARG A 206 5.70 -2.18 -13.82
N PRO A 207 6.13 -1.98 -12.56
CA PRO A 207 5.69 -2.81 -11.45
C PRO A 207 4.26 -2.44 -11.05
N ASP A 208 3.57 -3.42 -10.48
CA ASP A 208 2.52 -3.26 -9.46
C ASP A 208 2.24 -1.94 -8.76
N VAL A 209 1.52 -0.94 -9.31
CA VAL A 209 1.42 0.36 -8.63
C VAL A 209 0.02 0.66 -8.13
N LEU A 210 -0.08 0.90 -6.82
CA LEU A 210 -1.29 1.44 -6.19
C LEU A 210 -1.62 2.83 -6.76
N PRO A 211 -2.79 3.00 -7.39
CA PRO A 211 -3.22 4.30 -7.88
C PRO A 211 -3.79 5.17 -6.76
N ALA A 212 -3.76 6.48 -6.98
CA ALA A 212 -4.39 7.49 -6.15
C ALA A 212 -5.11 8.49 -7.05
N LEU A 213 -6.30 8.91 -6.66
CA LEU A 213 -7.07 9.90 -7.41
C LEU A 213 -6.54 11.29 -7.11
N THR A 214 -6.33 12.13 -8.12
CA THR A 214 -5.95 13.53 -7.88
C THR A 214 -6.41 14.42 -9.02
N THR A 215 -6.50 15.71 -8.74
CA THR A 215 -6.77 16.73 -9.75
C THR A 215 -5.46 17.44 -10.07
N VAL A 216 -5.04 17.37 -11.33
CA VAL A 216 -3.88 18.09 -11.86
C VAL A 216 -4.31 19.21 -12.79
N ARG A 217 -3.40 20.14 -13.09
CA ARG A 217 -3.62 21.11 -14.16
C ARG A 217 -3.07 20.56 -15.48
N ASP A 218 -3.88 20.60 -16.53
CA ASP A 218 -3.42 20.28 -17.89
C ASP A 218 -2.49 21.38 -18.43
N GLU A 219 -1.99 21.20 -19.67
CA GLU A 219 -1.14 22.18 -20.36
C GLU A 219 -1.78 23.57 -20.50
N ARG A 220 -3.11 23.66 -20.37
CA ARG A 220 -3.90 24.89 -20.48
C ARG A 220 -4.31 25.43 -19.10
N GLY A 221 -3.79 24.85 -18.02
CA GLY A 221 -4.08 25.26 -16.64
C GLY A 221 -5.44 24.80 -16.11
N ARG A 222 -6.15 23.91 -16.81
CA ARG A 222 -7.49 23.44 -16.44
C ARG A 222 -7.40 22.25 -15.48
N PRO A 223 -8.25 22.17 -14.44
CA PRO A 223 -8.26 21.03 -13.54
C PRO A 223 -8.78 19.78 -14.26
N VAL A 224 -8.03 18.69 -14.17
CA VAL A 224 -8.38 17.38 -14.72
C VAL A 224 -8.15 16.31 -13.65
N THR A 225 -9.17 15.49 -13.41
CA THR A 225 -9.09 14.36 -12.48
C THR A 225 -8.43 13.16 -13.16
N VAL A 226 -7.38 12.61 -12.54
CA VAL A 226 -6.58 11.51 -13.07
C VAL A 226 -6.20 10.53 -11.95
N LEU A 227 -5.92 9.28 -12.33
CA LEU A 227 -5.24 8.32 -11.48
C LEU A 227 -3.73 8.43 -11.70
N VAL A 228 -2.99 8.57 -10.60
CA VAL A 228 -1.53 8.58 -10.61
C VAL A 228 -0.99 7.56 -9.62
N PRO A 229 0.26 7.09 -9.76
CA PRO A 229 0.93 6.37 -8.68
C PRO A 229 0.79 7.12 -7.35
N TYR A 230 0.40 6.45 -6.27
CA TYR A 230 0.21 7.11 -4.98
C TYR A 230 1.49 7.84 -4.51
N TYR A 231 2.66 7.25 -4.79
CA TYR A 231 3.97 7.84 -4.45
C TYR A 231 4.37 9.03 -5.33
N ALA A 232 3.61 9.34 -6.40
CA ALA A 232 3.82 10.53 -7.21
C ALA A 232 3.11 11.77 -6.64
N LEU A 233 2.22 11.60 -5.65
CA LEU A 233 1.60 12.72 -4.97
C LEU A 233 2.63 13.49 -4.11
N PRO A 234 2.52 14.82 -4.00
CA PRO A 234 3.31 15.57 -3.05
C PRO A 234 3.05 15.10 -1.61
N ARG A 235 4.11 14.96 -0.81
CA ARG A 235 4.04 14.47 0.58
C ARG A 235 3.14 15.30 1.49
N HIS A 236 2.98 16.59 1.19
CA HIS A 236 2.11 17.49 1.95
C HIS A 236 0.62 17.32 1.58
N THR A 237 0.32 16.75 0.41
CA THR A 237 -1.05 16.44 -0.04
C THR A 237 -1.49 15.05 0.41
N SER A 238 -0.55 14.08 0.42
CA SER A 238 -0.79 12.73 0.92
C SER A 238 0.40 12.22 1.70
N ILE A 239 0.18 11.90 2.96
CA ILE A 239 1.19 11.34 3.84
C ILE A 239 1.64 9.95 3.39
N TRP A 240 0.80 9.25 2.62
CA TRP A 240 1.04 7.90 2.13
C TRP A 240 2.13 7.85 1.09
N ALA A 241 2.22 8.86 0.22
CA ALA A 241 3.23 8.94 -0.83
C ALA A 241 4.67 8.78 -0.31
N GLY A 242 4.90 9.24 0.93
CA GLY A 242 6.20 9.20 1.59
C GLY A 242 6.46 7.97 2.45
N THR A 243 5.41 7.30 2.90
CA THR A 243 5.44 6.26 3.95
C THR A 243 5.04 4.88 3.45
N ALA A 244 4.72 4.75 2.16
CA ALA A 244 4.08 3.59 1.55
C ALA A 244 2.89 3.09 2.39
N CYS A 245 1.89 3.96 2.53
CA CYS A 245 0.68 3.69 3.30
C CYS A 245 0.97 3.31 4.77
N GLY A 246 1.97 3.97 5.39
CA GLY A 246 2.34 3.75 6.79
C GLY A 246 3.38 2.66 7.04
N SER A 247 3.72 1.85 6.03
CA SER A 247 4.66 0.73 6.18
C SER A 247 6.10 1.14 6.57
N TYR A 248 6.50 2.38 6.28
CA TYR A 248 7.87 2.87 6.51
C TYR A 248 7.93 3.99 7.55
N ASP A 249 6.85 4.19 8.31
CA ASP A 249 6.72 5.28 9.29
C ASP A 249 6.10 4.72 10.58
N GLU A 250 6.89 4.64 11.65
CA GLU A 250 6.42 4.21 12.98
C GLU A 250 5.40 5.19 13.58
N ASP A 251 5.43 6.47 13.20
CA ASP A 251 4.49 7.49 13.71
C ASP A 251 3.16 7.49 12.91
N ALA A 252 3.03 6.67 11.87
CA ALA A 252 1.84 6.64 11.02
C ALA A 252 0.51 6.49 11.80
N PRO A 253 0.39 5.61 12.82
CA PRO A 253 -0.82 5.55 13.64
C PRO A 253 -1.16 6.89 14.30
N ALA A 254 -0.19 7.53 14.96
CA ALA A 254 -0.43 8.80 15.65
C ALA A 254 -0.81 9.93 14.68
N ARG A 255 -0.19 9.96 13.48
CA ARG A 255 -0.55 10.92 12.41
C ARG A 255 -1.98 10.74 11.92
N VAL A 256 -2.44 9.49 11.78
CA VAL A 256 -3.83 9.18 11.46
C VAL A 256 -4.77 9.66 12.55
N MET A 257 -4.41 9.42 13.81
CA MET A 257 -5.22 9.88 14.95
C MET A 257 -5.33 11.40 14.99
N ARG A 258 -4.28 12.14 14.61
CA ARG A 258 -4.30 13.61 14.42
C ARG A 258 -5.04 14.08 13.16
N GLY A 259 -5.48 13.16 12.28
CA GLY A 259 -6.21 13.49 11.05
C GLY A 259 -5.31 13.92 9.89
N GLU A 260 -4.00 13.72 9.97
CA GLU A 260 -3.06 14.13 8.92
C GLU A 260 -3.20 13.35 7.60
N HIS A 261 -3.92 12.22 7.62
CA HIS A 261 -4.20 11.42 6.43
C HIS A 261 -5.18 12.09 5.46
N ARG A 262 -6.08 12.94 6.00
CA ARG A 262 -7.07 13.64 5.20
C ARG A 262 -6.39 14.59 4.22
N ARG A 263 -6.82 14.54 2.97
CA ARG A 263 -6.21 15.36 1.93
C ARG A 263 -6.46 16.83 2.23
N ARG A 264 -5.38 17.60 2.30
CA ARG A 264 -5.48 19.05 2.32
C ARG A 264 -5.65 19.51 0.89
N THR A 265 -6.82 20.02 0.56
CA THR A 265 -7.04 20.77 -0.67
C THR A 265 -6.14 22.01 -0.62
N PRO A 266 -5.26 22.24 -1.61
CA PRO A 266 -4.50 23.48 -1.71
C PRO A 266 -5.40 24.68 -2.04
#